data_AF-A0A661KJ71-F1
#
_entry.id   AF-A0A661KJ71-F1
#
_cell.length_a   1.000
_cell.length_b   1.000
_cell.length_c   1.000
_cell.angle_alpha   90.00
_cell.angle_beta   90.00
_cell.angle_gamma   90.00
#
_symmetry.space_group_name_H-M   'P 1'
#
loop_
_entity.id
_entity.type
_entity.pdbx_description
1 polymer ?
#
loop_
_entity_poly.entity_id
_entity_poly.type
_entity_poly.pdbx_seq_one_letter_code
_entity_poly.pdbx_strand_id
1 'polypeptide(L)'
;MKDIDKFLRERLNPSQYEAVSTFYGPVLVVAGAGTGKTRVIEYRVLNLVHNGIDPQNILLLTFTRKAARSMLDRAAIHKKECSRVAGGTFHSFGFSVLK
;
A
#
# COMPACT_ATOMS: atom_id res chain seq x y z
N MET A 1 0.04 12.55 12.31
CA MET A 1 0.72 13.25 11.20
C MET A 1 -0.27 14.26 10.66
N LYS A 2 0.02 15.58 10.69
CA LYS A 2 -0.98 16.62 10.35
C LYS A 2 -1.07 16.92 8.86
N ASP A 3 -0.08 16.51 8.07
CA ASP A 3 -0.02 16.72 6.62
C ASP A 3 0.66 15.51 5.95
N ILE A 4 -0.14 14.65 5.29
CA ILE A 4 0.35 13.48 4.55
C ILE A 4 1.00 13.88 3.22
N ASP A 5 0.53 14.95 2.58
CA ASP A 5 1.01 15.35 1.25
C ASP A 5 2.48 15.77 1.32
N LYS A 6 2.79 16.68 2.26
CA LYS A 6 4.17 17.11 2.51
C LYS A 6 5.08 15.93 2.83
N PHE A 7 4.63 15.03 3.70
CA PHE A 7 5.39 13.84 4.08
C PHE A 7 5.69 12.91 2.89
N LEU A 8 4.72 12.71 2.00
CA LEU A 8 4.92 11.89 0.80
C LEU A 8 5.91 12.54 -0.17
N ARG A 9 5.82 13.85 -0.39
CA ARG A 9 6.74 14.60 -1.28
C ARG A 9 8.19 14.57 -0.79
N GLU A 10 8.42 14.57 0.52
CA GLU A 10 9.76 14.46 1.10
C GLU A 10 10.37 13.05 0.96
N ARG A 11 9.53 12.02 0.76
CA ARG A 11 9.96 10.62 0.77
C ARG A 11 10.00 9.98 -0.62
N LEU A 12 9.22 10.47 -1.57
CA LEU A 12 9.02 9.87 -2.88
C LEU A 12 9.54 10.78 -3.98
N ASN A 13 10.09 10.19 -5.04
CA ASN A 13 10.36 10.94 -6.27
C ASN A 13 9.04 11.30 -6.98
N PRO A 14 9.05 12.19 -8.00
CA PRO A 14 7.82 12.65 -8.65
C PRO A 14 6.91 11.53 -9.17
N SER A 15 7.44 10.54 -9.88
CA SER A 15 6.65 9.43 -10.43
C SER A 15 6.10 8.49 -9.36
N GLN A 16 6.86 8.24 -8.28
CA GLN A 16 6.39 7.47 -7.14
C GLN A 16 5.30 8.23 -6.37
N TYR A 17 5.47 9.54 -6.18
CA TYR A 17 4.48 10.40 -5.56
C TYR A 17 3.17 10.36 -6.35
N GLU A 18 3.21 10.57 -7.66
CA GLU A 18 2.05 10.47 -8.55
C GLU A 18 1.34 9.11 -8.43
N ALA A 19 2.10 8.01 -8.46
CA ALA A 19 1.56 6.67 -8.27
C ALA A 19 0.90 6.45 -6.89
N VAL A 20 1.36 7.13 -5.85
CA VAL A 20 0.81 7.03 -4.48
C VAL A 20 -0.37 7.98 -4.25
N SER A 21 -0.32 9.18 -4.83
CA SER A 21 -1.32 10.24 -4.65
C SER A 21 -2.52 10.09 -5.57
N THR A 22 -2.40 9.34 -6.68
CA THR A 22 -3.53 9.02 -7.55
C THR A 22 -4.56 8.17 -6.81
N PHE A 23 -5.62 8.82 -6.34
CA PHE A 23 -6.57 8.26 -5.40
C PHE A 23 -7.69 7.47 -6.08
N TYR A 24 -8.18 7.98 -7.21
CA TYR A 24 -9.33 7.43 -7.93
C TYR A 24 -8.92 6.75 -9.23
N GLY A 25 -9.70 5.76 -9.64
CA GLY A 25 -9.53 5.06 -10.91
C GLY A 25 -8.41 4.00 -10.91
N PRO A 26 -8.34 3.20 -11.98
CA PRO A 26 -7.31 2.18 -12.16
C PRO A 26 -5.96 2.84 -12.45
N VAL A 27 -4.89 2.29 -11.85
CA VAL A 27 -3.51 2.76 -12.06
C VAL A 27 -2.60 1.58 -12.36
N LEU A 28 -1.85 1.67 -13.46
CA LEU A 28 -0.79 0.73 -13.81
C LEU A 28 0.57 1.40 -13.58
N VAL A 29 1.39 0.82 -12.70
CA VAL A 29 2.74 1.31 -12.41
C VAL A 29 3.76 0.38 -13.06
N VAL A 30 4.40 0.84 -14.14
CA VAL A 30 5.50 0.12 -14.78
C VAL A 30 6.80 0.45 -14.06
N ALA A 31 7.46 -0.55 -13.49
CA ALA A 31 8.59 -0.32 -12.60
C ALA A 31 9.74 -1.31 -12.81
N GLY A 32 10.89 -0.78 -13.22
CA GLY A 32 12.15 -1.51 -13.40
C GLY A 32 12.79 -2.01 -12.10
N ALA A 33 13.83 -2.83 -12.20
CA ALA A 33 14.58 -3.29 -11.02
C ALA A 33 15.12 -2.09 -10.20
N GLY A 34 15.09 -2.20 -8.87
CA GLY A 34 15.61 -1.16 -7.97
C GLY A 34 14.79 0.15 -7.87
N THR A 35 13.69 0.31 -8.62
CA THR A 35 12.95 1.60 -8.66
C THR A 35 11.99 1.85 -7.48
N GLY A 36 12.04 1.02 -6.43
CA GLY A 36 11.20 1.20 -5.25
C GLY A 36 9.74 0.75 -5.39
N LYS A 37 9.44 -0.25 -6.24
CA LYS A 37 8.12 -0.88 -6.37
C LYS A 37 7.39 -1.11 -5.05
N THR A 38 8.08 -1.75 -4.12
CA THR A 38 7.57 -2.09 -2.79
C THR A 38 7.24 -0.83 -1.99
N ARG A 39 8.07 0.20 -2.09
CA ARG A 39 7.85 1.50 -1.45
C ARG A 39 6.56 2.15 -1.95
N VAL A 40 6.32 2.14 -3.26
CA VAL A 40 5.08 2.70 -3.83
C VAL A 40 3.84 2.01 -3.23
N ILE A 41 3.82 0.68 -3.13
CA ILE A 41 2.68 -0.04 -2.56
C ILE A 41 2.47 0.32 -1.08
N GLU A 42 3.53 0.38 -0.29
CA GLU A 42 3.47 0.71 1.14
C GLU A 42 2.90 2.10 1.39
N TYR A 43 3.44 3.09 0.69
CA TYR A 43 2.99 4.47 0.83
C TYR A 43 1.60 4.68 0.23
N ARG A 44 1.19 3.89 -0.77
CA ARG A 44 -0.19 3.90 -1.28
C ARG A 44 -1.19 3.37 -0.25
N VAL A 45 -0.87 2.27 0.44
CA VAL A 45 -1.69 1.79 1.58
C VAL A 45 -1.78 2.86 2.66
N LEU A 46 -0.64 3.43 3.06
CA LEU A 46 -0.60 4.50 4.06
C LEU A 46 -1.47 5.69 3.63
N ASN A 47 -1.38 6.11 2.36
CA ASN A 47 -2.13 7.26 1.85
C ASN A 47 -3.64 7.00 1.88
N LEU A 48 -4.10 5.81 1.43
CA LEU A 48 -5.51 5.44 1.48
C LEU A 48 -6.05 5.45 2.93
N VAL A 49 -5.34 4.79 3.85
CA VAL A 49 -5.74 4.72 5.26
C VAL A 49 -5.67 6.10 5.94
N HIS A 50 -4.71 6.95 5.57
CA HIS A 50 -4.60 8.30 6.09
C HIS A 50 -5.79 9.18 5.67
N ASN A 51 -6.25 9.03 4.43
CA ASN A 51 -7.41 9.75 3.89
C ASN A 51 -8.77 9.15 4.31
N GLY A 52 -8.79 8.31 5.35
CA GLY A 52 -10.03 7.85 5.98
C GLY A 52 -10.66 6.62 5.34
N ILE A 53 -10.02 5.97 4.37
CA ILE A 53 -10.48 4.67 3.88
C ILE A 53 -10.32 3.65 5.01
N ASP A 54 -11.42 2.97 5.35
CA ASP A 54 -11.37 1.88 6.31
C ASP A 54 -10.37 0.81 5.82
N PRO A 55 -9.37 0.43 6.62
CA PRO A 55 -8.45 -0.65 6.27
C PRO A 55 -9.12 -1.93 5.77
N GLN A 56 -10.33 -2.26 6.26
CA GLN A 56 -11.07 -3.45 5.83
C GLN A 56 -11.55 -3.37 4.37
N ASN A 57 -11.62 -2.17 3.80
CA ASN A 57 -11.96 -1.93 2.39
C ASN A 57 -10.73 -1.94 1.46
N ILE A 58 -9.55 -2.25 1.98
CA ILE A 58 -8.29 -2.28 1.22
C ILE A 58 -7.77 -3.72 1.17
N LEU A 59 -7.43 -4.18 -0.03
CA LEU A 59 -6.82 -5.49 -0.26
C LEU A 59 -5.41 -5.35 -0.86
N LEU A 60 -4.40 -5.91 -0.20
CA LEU A 60 -3.02 -6.00 -0.68
C LEU A 60 -2.67 -7.45 -1.03
N LEU A 61 -2.45 -7.71 -2.32
CA LEU A 61 -2.09 -9.04 -2.82
C LEU A 61 -0.62 -9.09 -3.25
N THR A 62 0.04 -10.20 -2.89
CA THR A 62 1.41 -10.50 -3.33
C THR A 62 1.56 -12.00 -3.63
N PHE A 63 2.70 -12.42 -4.16
CA PHE A 63 2.99 -13.84 -4.36
C PHE A 63 3.51 -14.55 -3.12
N THR A 64 3.97 -13.82 -2.09
CA THR A 64 4.54 -14.43 -0.88
C THR A 64 3.98 -13.79 0.39
N ARG A 65 3.68 -14.62 1.39
CA ARG A 65 3.20 -14.15 2.70
C ARG A 65 4.15 -13.15 3.34
N LYS A 66 5.46 -13.37 3.21
CA LYS A 66 6.51 -12.50 3.75
C LYS A 66 6.47 -11.11 3.10
N ALA A 67 6.23 -11.02 1.79
CA ALA A 67 6.13 -9.72 1.11
C ALA A 67 4.91 -8.94 1.59
N ALA A 68 3.72 -9.54 1.59
CA ALA A 68 2.51 -8.88 2.08
C ALA A 68 2.68 -8.36 3.51
N ARG A 69 3.15 -9.22 4.42
CA ARG A 69 3.37 -8.86 5.83
C ARG A 69 4.39 -7.73 5.97
N SER A 70 5.52 -7.84 5.29
CA SER A 70 6.57 -6.81 5.34
C SER A 70 6.08 -5.44 4.83
N MET A 71 5.22 -5.42 3.81
CA MET A 71 4.66 -4.17 3.28
C MET A 71 3.70 -3.53 4.29
N LEU A 72 2.78 -4.32 4.86
CA LEU A 72 1.84 -3.83 5.87
C LEU A 72 2.55 -3.38 7.15
N ASP A 73 3.54 -4.14 7.62
CA ASP A 73 4.33 -3.78 8.80
C ASP A 73 5.07 -2.45 8.58
N ARG A 74 5.64 -2.23 7.39
CA ARG A 74 6.30 -0.95 7.05
C ARG A 74 5.33 0.22 6.97
N ALA A 75 4.14 0.02 6.41
CA ALA A 75 3.09 1.05 6.43
C ALA A 75 2.59 1.34 7.86
N ALA A 76 2.48 0.31 8.70
CA ALA A 76 2.00 0.41 10.07
C ALA A 76 2.95 1.19 11.01
N ILE A 77 4.24 1.30 10.66
CA ILE A 77 5.19 2.20 11.35
C ILE A 77 4.69 3.65 11.32
N HIS A 78 4.05 4.07 10.22
CA HIS A 78 3.56 5.44 10.03
C HIS A 78 2.12 5.64 10.53
N LYS A 79 1.28 4.60 10.43
CA LYS A 79 -0.11 4.62 10.93
C LYS A 79 -0.55 3.20 11.28
N LYS A 80 -0.71 2.92 12.58
CA LYS A 80 -0.97 1.56 13.11
C LYS A 80 -2.14 0.85 12.44
N GLU A 81 -3.15 1.60 12.03
CA GLU A 81 -4.36 1.11 11.36
C GLU A 81 -4.05 0.40 10.03
N CYS A 82 -2.90 0.66 9.40
CA CYS A 82 -2.47 -0.06 8.20
C CYS A 82 -2.28 -1.56 8.44
N SER A 83 -2.00 -2.00 9.67
CA SER A 83 -1.89 -3.44 9.98
C SER A 83 -3.22 -4.19 9.89
N ARG A 84 -4.36 -3.47 9.88
CA ARG A 84 -5.70 -4.04 9.72
C ARG A 84 -6.11 -4.22 8.25
N VAL A 85 -5.29 -3.75 7.31
CA VAL A 85 -5.53 -3.95 5.87
C VAL A 85 -5.47 -5.44 5.56
N ALA A 86 -6.44 -5.94 4.78
CA ALA A 86 -6.41 -7.32 4.33
C ALA A 86 -5.19 -7.51 3.42
N GLY A 87 -4.21 -8.30 3.86
CA GLY A 87 -2.99 -8.54 3.09
C GLY A 87 -2.62 -10.02 3.07
N GLY A 88 -2.23 -10.52 1.91
CA GLY A 88 -1.87 -11.92 1.79
C GLY A 88 -1.44 -12.33 0.39
N THR A 89 -1.52 -13.63 0.15
CA THR A 89 -1.29 -14.19 -1.18
C THR A 89 -2.59 -14.32 -1.94
N PHE A 90 -2.50 -14.41 -3.26
CA PHE A 90 -3.63 -14.77 -4.12
C PHE A 90 -4.34 -16.04 -3.64
N HIS A 91 -3.58 -17.06 -3.22
CA HIS A 91 -4.13 -18.32 -2.72
C HIS A 91 -4.91 -18.13 -1.40
N SER A 92 -4.34 -17.38 -0.45
CA SER A 92 -5.01 -17.12 0.84
C SER A 92 -6.30 -16.32 0.64
N PHE A 93 -6.29 -15.35 -0.27
CA PHE A 93 -7.48 -14.58 -0.62
C PHE A 93 -8.53 -15.43 -1.34
N GLY A 94 -8.13 -16.22 -2.35
CA GLY A 94 -9.04 -17.14 -3.03
C GLY A 94 -9.72 -18.10 -2.06
N PHE A 95 -8.96 -18.66 -1.12
CA PHE A 95 -9.51 -19.52 -0.08
C PHE A 95 -10.50 -18.79 0.85
N SER A 96 -10.25 -17.53 1.23
CA SER A 96 -11.18 -16.78 2.09
C SER A 96 -12.48 -16.38 1.39
N VAL A 97 -12.50 -16.35 0.05
CA VAL A 97 -13.71 -16.06 -0.74
C VAL A 97 -14.56 -17.31 -0.98
N LEU A 98 -13.92 -18.46 -1.12
CA LEU A 98 -14.59 -19.73 -1.42
C LEU A 98 -15.13 -20.47 -0.18
N LYS A 99 -14.68 -20.07 1.01
CA LYS A 99 -15.18 -20.57 2.29
C LYS A 99 -16.29 -19.70 2.82
#